data_AF-G7MBF6-F1
#
_entry.id   AF-G7MBF6-F1
#
_cell.length_a   1.000
_cell.length_b   1.000
_cell.length_c   1.000
_cell.angle_alpha   90.00
_cell.angle_beta   90.00
_cell.angle_gamma   90.00
#
_symmetry.space_group_name_H-M   'P 1'
#
loop_
_entity.id
_entity.type
_entity.pdbx_description
1 polymer ?
#
loop_
_entity_poly.entity_id
_entity_poly.type
_entity_poly.pdbx_seq_one_letter_code
_entity_poly.pdbx_strand_id
1 'polypeptide(L)'
;MNQEELTIFNMGENLDNLMNLDPRGYGVCRILYSASRKYTNEPLTTNAAKKLVETLKEGDLIYIMTGFVLLPSKKAEMDGIVSSVLLARALVKAFNVKPVIICPKENMTAVKNLAYVVGMHFYDTIEELKEYPISMSAVDFTKDVDKAESQADEIIAKGLPSAVISIECPGANSAGTYHNAVGLDVTEIEAKQDILFTKLQEKGVLNIAIGDLGNEIGMGTIKEHLEEYIPYAAKGKCNCECKGGIAVATKADNIITATVSDWGCYGLIAAIAYLKKDLEILHTKEMQEEAMITASRSGMIDMYGWLIPAIDGFGISMNLSIINLMRECVSYAIKLEKTCATWFEKVIELGYYERTVKEKGEDENLIMLSERRSI
;
A
#
# COMPACT_ATOMS: atom_id res chain seq x y z
N MET A 1 -21.34 -13.56 14.48
CA MET A 1 -20.28 -13.73 13.46
C MET A 1 -20.21 -15.22 13.09
N ASN A 2 -20.13 -15.57 11.81
CA ASN A 2 -19.95 -16.97 11.36
C ASN A 2 -18.46 -17.36 11.30
N GLN A 3 -18.16 -18.64 11.01
CA GLN A 3 -16.77 -19.15 10.96
C GLN A 3 -15.90 -18.42 9.92
N GLU A 4 -16.44 -18.15 8.73
CA GLU A 4 -15.71 -17.48 7.65
C GLU A 4 -15.40 -16.03 8.04
N GLU A 5 -16.40 -15.30 8.54
CA GLU A 5 -16.24 -13.93 9.04
C GLU A 5 -15.17 -13.85 10.14
N LEU A 6 -15.18 -14.81 11.09
CA LEU A 6 -14.20 -14.87 12.16
C LEU A 6 -12.79 -15.17 11.65
N THR A 7 -12.68 -16.05 10.64
CA THR A 7 -11.38 -16.36 10.04
C THR A 7 -10.83 -15.17 9.27
N ILE A 8 -11.65 -14.49 8.48
CA ILE A 8 -11.27 -13.26 7.76
C ILE A 8 -10.83 -12.18 8.75
N PHE A 9 -11.59 -11.97 9.82
CA PHE A 9 -11.25 -10.99 10.84
C PHE A 9 -9.89 -11.29 11.48
N ASN A 10 -9.70 -12.49 12.02
CA ASN A 10 -8.44 -12.88 12.69
C ASN A 10 -7.25 -12.95 11.72
N MET A 11 -7.48 -13.33 10.47
CA MET A 11 -6.44 -13.28 9.44
C MET A 11 -5.99 -11.85 9.21
N GLY A 12 -6.94 -10.93 9.04
CA GLY A 12 -6.66 -9.50 8.91
C GLY A 12 -5.89 -8.96 10.12
N GLU A 13 -6.30 -9.29 11.35
CA GLU A 13 -5.56 -8.89 12.57
C GLU A 13 -4.10 -9.40 12.53
N ASN A 14 -3.87 -10.64 12.11
CA ASN A 14 -2.51 -11.20 12.03
C ASN A 14 -1.67 -10.48 10.96
N LEU A 15 -2.23 -10.26 9.77
CA LEU A 15 -1.53 -9.59 8.67
C LEU A 15 -1.22 -8.13 9.01
N ASP A 16 -2.19 -7.42 9.59
CA ASP A 16 -2.02 -6.04 10.01
C ASP A 16 -0.97 -5.91 11.13
N ASN A 17 -0.95 -6.85 12.07
CA ASN A 17 0.08 -6.91 13.11
C ASN A 17 1.48 -7.21 12.55
N LEU A 18 1.58 -8.10 11.56
CA LEU A 18 2.86 -8.44 10.92
C LEU A 18 3.41 -7.27 10.11
N MET A 19 2.59 -6.58 9.32
CA MET A 19 3.03 -5.42 8.54
C MET A 19 3.35 -4.19 9.40
N ASN A 20 2.80 -4.13 10.62
CA ASN A 20 3.10 -3.09 11.61
C ASN A 20 4.05 -3.56 12.72
N LEU A 21 4.76 -4.68 12.53
CA LEU A 21 5.87 -5.03 13.41
C LEU A 21 6.85 -3.86 13.42
N ASP A 22 7.30 -3.42 14.59
CA ASP A 22 8.21 -2.28 14.74
C ASP A 22 9.60 -2.74 15.21
N PRO A 23 10.48 -3.23 14.32
CA PRO A 23 11.84 -3.61 14.72
C PRO A 23 12.69 -2.42 15.15
N ARG A 24 12.33 -1.18 14.77
CA ARG A 24 13.04 0.04 15.17
C ARG A 24 12.71 0.43 16.61
N GLY A 25 11.50 0.12 17.07
CA GLY A 25 11.01 0.41 18.42
C GLY A 25 10.65 1.88 18.65
N TYR A 26 10.51 2.67 17.59
CA TYR A 26 10.23 4.11 17.63
C TYR A 26 8.73 4.49 17.61
N GLY A 27 7.83 3.54 17.34
CA GLY A 27 6.38 3.70 17.43
C GLY A 27 5.66 4.37 16.26
N VAL A 28 6.32 4.84 15.19
CA VAL A 28 5.65 5.57 14.08
C VAL A 28 4.51 4.77 13.47
N CYS A 29 4.74 3.52 13.08
CA CYS A 29 3.71 2.65 12.53
C CYS A 29 2.52 2.42 13.48
N ARG A 30 2.73 2.48 14.80
CA ARG A 30 1.66 2.33 15.79
C ARG A 30 0.74 3.54 15.85
N ILE A 31 1.32 4.74 15.69
CA ILE A 31 0.56 5.99 15.55
C ILE A 31 -0.35 5.86 14.32
N LEU A 32 0.24 5.56 13.17
CA LEU A 32 -0.49 5.42 11.90
C LEU A 32 -1.58 4.34 11.97
N TYR A 33 -1.24 3.13 12.40
CA TYR A 33 -2.18 2.01 12.45
C TYR A 33 -3.37 2.31 13.37
N SER A 34 -3.17 3.04 14.47
CA SER A 34 -4.26 3.40 15.37
C SER A 34 -5.34 4.25 14.68
N ALA A 35 -4.92 5.27 13.93
CA ALA A 35 -5.84 6.14 13.19
C ALA A 35 -6.43 5.43 11.96
N SER A 36 -5.61 4.70 11.20
CA SER A 36 -6.07 3.95 10.04
C SER A 36 -7.08 2.89 10.40
N ARG A 37 -6.85 2.17 11.51
CA ARG A 37 -7.78 1.15 11.99
C ARG A 37 -9.09 1.76 12.48
N LYS A 38 -9.03 2.90 13.16
CA LYS A 38 -10.25 3.65 13.55
C LYS A 38 -11.04 4.10 12.33
N TYR A 39 -10.36 4.69 11.34
CA TYR A 39 -10.99 5.13 10.09
C TYR A 39 -11.66 3.97 9.33
N THR A 40 -10.99 2.83 9.23
CA THR A 40 -11.45 1.69 8.44
C THR A 40 -12.48 0.82 9.17
N ASN A 41 -12.45 0.82 10.50
CA ASN A 41 -13.31 0.04 11.39
C ASN A 41 -13.24 -1.51 11.21
N GLU A 42 -12.25 -2.01 10.48
CA GLU A 42 -11.92 -3.43 10.34
C GLU A 42 -10.44 -3.56 9.93
N PRO A 43 -9.85 -4.78 9.88
CA PRO A 43 -8.47 -4.92 9.45
C PRO A 43 -8.25 -4.36 8.05
N LEU A 44 -7.20 -3.56 7.89
CA LEU A 44 -6.94 -2.74 6.71
C LEU A 44 -6.75 -3.63 5.47
N THR A 45 -5.95 -4.68 5.63
CA THR A 45 -5.61 -5.62 4.55
C THR A 45 -6.83 -6.37 4.03
N THR A 46 -7.71 -6.87 4.91
CA THR A 46 -8.90 -7.62 4.49
C THR A 46 -10.02 -6.72 4.00
N ASN A 47 -10.19 -5.49 4.52
CA ASN A 47 -11.08 -4.49 3.93
C ASN A 47 -10.71 -4.21 2.47
N ALA A 48 -9.44 -3.86 2.22
CA ALA A 48 -8.96 -3.55 0.88
C ALA A 48 -9.05 -4.76 -0.06
N ALA A 49 -8.69 -5.96 0.42
CA ALA A 49 -8.77 -7.18 -0.38
C ALA A 49 -10.21 -7.54 -0.78
N LYS A 50 -11.20 -7.41 0.13
CA LYS A 50 -12.62 -7.63 -0.19
C LYS A 50 -13.08 -6.72 -1.32
N LYS A 51 -12.76 -5.43 -1.23
CA LYS A 51 -13.13 -4.44 -2.26
C LYS A 51 -12.52 -4.76 -3.63
N LEU A 52 -11.27 -5.21 -3.67
CA LEU A 52 -10.65 -5.67 -4.92
C LEU A 52 -11.33 -6.94 -5.46
N VAL A 53 -11.61 -7.92 -4.60
CA VAL A 53 -12.31 -9.17 -5.00
C VAL A 53 -13.72 -8.88 -5.56
N GLU A 54 -14.43 -7.91 -4.99
CA GLU A 54 -15.77 -7.50 -5.42
C GLU A 54 -15.76 -6.68 -6.71
N THR A 55 -14.69 -5.92 -6.96
CA THR A 55 -14.62 -4.95 -8.07
C THR A 55 -14.00 -5.56 -9.33
N LEU A 56 -12.89 -6.28 -9.18
CA LEU A 56 -12.03 -6.64 -10.30
C LEU A 56 -12.56 -7.81 -11.12
N LYS A 57 -12.47 -7.67 -12.44
CA LYS A 57 -12.83 -8.69 -13.42
C LYS A 57 -11.68 -8.98 -14.37
N GLU A 58 -11.80 -10.10 -15.07
CA GLU A 58 -10.85 -10.48 -16.12
C GLU A 58 -10.74 -9.39 -17.20
N GLY A 59 -9.50 -9.03 -17.54
CA GLY A 59 -9.19 -8.00 -18.53
C GLY A 59 -9.26 -6.57 -18.04
N ASP A 60 -9.71 -6.32 -16.80
CA ASP A 60 -9.76 -4.97 -16.24
C ASP A 60 -8.37 -4.33 -16.18
N LEU A 61 -8.28 -3.04 -16.51
CA LEU A 61 -7.08 -2.26 -16.25
C LEU A 61 -6.98 -1.94 -14.76
N ILE A 62 -5.76 -2.00 -14.23
CA ILE A 62 -5.44 -1.53 -12.88
C ILE A 62 -4.21 -0.67 -12.94
N TYR A 63 -4.25 0.49 -12.28
CA TYR A 63 -3.09 1.35 -12.15
C TYR A 63 -2.47 1.17 -10.76
N ILE A 64 -1.18 0.89 -10.71
CA ILE A 64 -0.42 0.78 -9.47
C ILE A 64 0.61 1.91 -9.49
N MET A 65 0.44 2.90 -8.62
CA MET A 65 1.20 4.14 -8.56
C MET A 65 2.22 4.05 -7.44
N THR A 66 3.49 4.33 -7.72
CA THR A 66 4.57 4.10 -6.76
C THR A 66 5.82 4.90 -7.12
N GLY A 67 6.79 4.94 -6.22
CA GLY A 67 8.14 5.41 -6.48
C GLY A 67 8.41 6.77 -5.87
N PHE A 68 9.45 6.79 -5.04
CA PHE A 68 9.91 7.95 -4.28
C PHE A 68 11.41 8.15 -4.56
N VAL A 69 11.82 9.37 -4.91
CA VAL A 69 13.20 9.70 -5.30
C VAL A 69 13.95 10.38 -4.16
N LEU A 70 14.96 9.72 -3.61
CA LEU A 70 15.64 10.22 -2.41
C LEU A 70 16.80 11.17 -2.71
N LEU A 71 16.93 12.20 -1.87
CA LEU A 71 18.13 13.01 -1.72
C LEU A 71 19.23 12.25 -0.96
N PRO A 72 20.52 12.60 -1.13
CA PRO A 72 21.05 13.53 -2.13
C PRO A 72 21.25 12.88 -3.51
N SER A 73 21.17 11.55 -3.59
CA SER A 73 21.54 10.76 -4.77
C SER A 73 20.61 10.96 -5.96
N LYS A 74 19.38 11.45 -5.74
CA LYS A 74 18.30 11.55 -6.73
C LYS A 74 18.07 10.21 -7.42
N LYS A 75 18.02 9.16 -6.61
CA LYS A 75 17.74 7.78 -7.02
C LYS A 75 16.47 7.32 -6.34
N ALA A 76 15.70 6.51 -7.04
CA ALA A 76 14.51 5.93 -6.47
C ALA A 76 14.86 4.93 -5.38
N GLU A 77 14.10 4.95 -4.30
CA GLU A 77 14.19 3.94 -3.26
C GLU A 77 13.44 2.66 -3.60
N MET A 78 13.80 1.57 -2.91
CA MET A 78 13.24 0.24 -3.15
C MET A 78 11.81 0.08 -2.65
N ASP A 79 11.43 0.78 -1.56
CA ASP A 79 10.10 0.66 -0.98
C ASP A 79 9.00 1.10 -1.97
N GLY A 80 7.88 0.39 -1.92
CA GLY A 80 6.76 0.45 -2.85
C GLY A 80 6.99 -0.22 -4.20
N ILE A 81 8.21 -0.18 -4.76
CA ILE A 81 8.44 -0.67 -6.14
C ILE A 81 8.47 -2.18 -6.22
N VAL A 82 9.18 -2.82 -5.29
CA VAL A 82 9.28 -4.28 -5.26
C VAL A 82 7.90 -4.87 -5.03
N SER A 83 7.16 -4.39 -4.03
CA SER A 83 5.80 -4.86 -3.78
C SER A 83 4.80 -4.49 -4.88
N SER A 84 4.94 -3.35 -5.57
CA SER A 84 4.06 -2.99 -6.68
C SER A 84 4.12 -4.00 -7.83
N VAL A 85 5.32 -4.47 -8.17
CA VAL A 85 5.50 -5.49 -9.22
C VAL A 85 5.03 -6.87 -8.74
N LEU A 86 5.23 -7.20 -7.47
CA LEU A 86 4.68 -8.42 -6.86
C LEU A 86 3.14 -8.40 -6.79
N LEU A 87 2.55 -7.24 -6.54
CA LEU A 87 1.11 -7.03 -6.55
C LEU A 87 0.55 -7.14 -7.96
N ALA A 88 1.22 -6.57 -8.97
CA ALA A 88 0.85 -6.75 -10.37
C ALA A 88 0.75 -8.25 -10.72
N ARG A 89 1.75 -9.05 -10.33
CA ARG A 89 1.72 -10.50 -10.47
C ARG A 89 0.53 -11.13 -9.74
N ALA A 90 0.35 -10.79 -8.47
CA ALA A 90 -0.72 -11.35 -7.64
C ALA A 90 -2.11 -11.09 -8.24
N LEU A 91 -2.36 -9.86 -8.70
CA LEU A 91 -3.64 -9.47 -9.30
C LEU A 91 -3.87 -10.19 -10.63
N VAL A 92 -2.84 -10.34 -11.47
CA VAL A 92 -2.94 -11.15 -12.70
C VAL A 92 -3.29 -12.60 -12.38
N LYS A 93 -2.66 -13.20 -11.37
CA LYS A 93 -3.01 -14.58 -10.95
C LYS A 93 -4.43 -14.70 -10.40
N ALA A 94 -4.85 -13.73 -9.60
CA ALA A 94 -6.13 -13.78 -8.91
C ALA A 94 -7.33 -13.47 -9.83
N PHE A 95 -7.14 -12.61 -10.83
CA PHE A 95 -8.22 -11.99 -11.58
C PHE A 95 -7.98 -11.92 -13.10
N ASN A 96 -6.78 -12.23 -13.61
CA ASN A 96 -6.40 -12.06 -15.02
C ASN A 96 -6.59 -10.61 -15.53
N VAL A 97 -6.25 -9.63 -14.69
CA VAL A 97 -6.30 -8.17 -14.98
C VAL A 97 -5.10 -7.72 -15.84
N LYS A 98 -5.07 -6.43 -16.19
CA LYS A 98 -4.03 -5.74 -16.97
C LYS A 98 -3.38 -4.65 -16.12
N PRO A 99 -2.34 -4.97 -15.32
CA PRO A 99 -1.69 -3.99 -14.45
C PRO A 99 -0.75 -3.06 -15.24
N VAL A 100 -0.83 -1.77 -14.91
CA VAL A 100 0.08 -0.72 -15.39
C VAL A 100 0.74 -0.08 -14.18
N ILE A 101 2.07 -0.16 -14.09
CA ILE A 101 2.83 0.56 -13.06
C ILE A 101 3.00 2.01 -13.52
N ILE A 102 2.66 2.96 -12.66
CA ILE A 102 2.89 4.39 -12.88
C ILE A 102 3.94 4.81 -11.87
N CYS A 103 5.05 5.37 -12.33
CA CYS A 103 6.18 5.68 -11.46
C CYS A 103 7.08 6.78 -12.04
N PRO A 104 8.03 7.35 -11.28
CA PRO A 104 9.06 8.21 -11.84
C PRO A 104 9.94 7.48 -12.86
N LYS A 105 10.54 8.24 -13.78
CA LYS A 105 11.46 7.69 -14.79
C LYS A 105 12.63 6.90 -14.20
N GLU A 106 13.10 7.30 -13.01
CA GLU A 106 14.19 6.63 -12.28
C GLU A 106 13.87 5.15 -11.94
N ASN A 107 12.60 4.79 -11.90
CA ASN A 107 12.14 3.45 -11.53
C ASN A 107 12.00 2.50 -12.73
N MET A 108 11.88 3.04 -13.95
CA MET A 108 11.47 2.27 -15.13
C MET A 108 12.37 1.07 -15.43
N THR A 109 13.70 1.20 -15.27
CA THR A 109 14.63 0.09 -15.45
C THR A 109 14.40 -1.02 -14.43
N ALA A 110 14.17 -0.66 -13.16
CA ALA A 110 13.91 -1.65 -12.12
C ALA A 110 12.57 -2.35 -12.34
N VAL A 111 11.50 -1.61 -12.66
CA VAL A 111 10.18 -2.19 -12.96
C VAL A 111 10.26 -3.21 -14.10
N LYS A 112 10.96 -2.87 -15.19
CA LYS A 112 11.17 -3.80 -16.32
C LYS A 112 11.92 -5.06 -15.92
N ASN A 113 13.01 -4.93 -15.16
CA ASN A 113 13.79 -6.09 -14.72
C ASN A 113 13.03 -6.96 -13.72
N LEU A 114 12.29 -6.33 -12.80
CA LEU A 114 11.46 -7.01 -11.81
C LEU A 114 10.30 -7.76 -12.46
N ALA A 115 9.72 -7.25 -13.56
CA ALA A 115 8.69 -7.95 -14.31
C ALA A 115 9.14 -9.37 -14.71
N TYR A 116 10.41 -9.52 -15.12
CA TYR A 116 10.97 -10.82 -15.48
C TYR A 116 11.18 -11.75 -14.27
N VAL A 117 11.58 -11.19 -13.12
CA VAL A 117 11.72 -11.95 -11.86
C VAL A 117 10.36 -12.50 -11.41
N VAL A 118 9.30 -11.71 -11.52
CA VAL A 118 7.94 -12.13 -11.13
C VAL A 118 7.23 -12.96 -12.21
N GLY A 119 7.92 -13.29 -13.30
CA GLY A 119 7.43 -14.15 -14.38
C GLY A 119 6.35 -13.50 -15.24
N MET A 120 6.47 -12.20 -15.51
CA MET A 120 5.54 -11.43 -16.35
C MET A 120 6.21 -10.87 -17.60
N HIS A 121 5.46 -10.81 -18.70
CA HIS A 121 5.89 -10.12 -19.91
C HIS A 121 5.71 -8.60 -19.74
N PHE A 122 6.79 -7.84 -19.99
CA PHE A 122 6.77 -6.39 -19.97
C PHE A 122 6.53 -5.82 -21.36
N TYR A 123 5.55 -4.93 -21.49
CA TYR A 123 5.25 -4.20 -22.73
C TYR A 123 5.39 -2.70 -22.51
N ASP A 124 5.85 -1.98 -23.54
CA ASP A 124 6.13 -0.55 -23.45
C ASP A 124 4.85 0.32 -23.53
N THR A 125 3.71 -0.27 -23.90
CA THR A 125 2.42 0.44 -24.03
C THR A 125 1.25 -0.28 -23.35
N ILE A 126 0.23 0.50 -22.95
CA ILE A 126 -1.02 0.00 -22.38
C ILE A 126 -1.83 -0.77 -23.43
N GLU A 127 -1.71 -0.38 -24.69
CA GLU A 127 -2.37 -1.01 -25.82
C GLU A 127 -1.83 -2.42 -26.05
N GLU A 128 -0.51 -2.61 -26.13
CA GLU A 128 0.11 -3.93 -26.28
C GLU A 128 -0.18 -4.84 -25.07
N LEU A 129 -0.12 -4.30 -23.85
CA LEU A 129 -0.46 -5.01 -22.62
C LEU A 129 -1.83 -5.70 -22.70
N LYS A 130 -2.84 -5.03 -23.26
CA LYS A 130 -4.21 -5.56 -23.34
C LYS A 130 -4.31 -6.80 -24.23
N GLU A 131 -3.44 -6.95 -25.22
CA GLU A 131 -3.48 -8.02 -26.21
C GLU A 131 -2.97 -9.37 -25.67
N TYR A 132 -2.03 -9.34 -24.72
CA TYR A 132 -1.32 -10.54 -24.27
C TYR A 132 -1.69 -10.96 -22.85
N PRO A 133 -1.78 -12.27 -22.53
CA PRO A 133 -1.94 -12.74 -21.15
C PRO A 133 -0.63 -12.61 -20.35
N ILE A 134 -0.71 -12.68 -19.02
CA ILE A 134 0.46 -12.72 -18.11
C ILE A 134 1.43 -11.57 -18.40
N SER A 135 0.90 -10.36 -18.39
CA SER A 135 1.56 -9.17 -18.91
C SER A 135 1.38 -7.97 -17.98
N MET A 136 2.35 -7.06 -18.04
CA MET A 136 2.28 -5.74 -17.40
C MET A 136 2.91 -4.68 -18.31
N SER A 137 2.57 -3.43 -18.06
CA SER A 137 3.26 -2.28 -18.65
C SER A 137 3.67 -1.31 -17.55
N ALA A 138 4.50 -0.33 -17.89
CA ALA A 138 4.77 0.80 -17.03
C ALA A 138 4.79 2.10 -17.81
N VAL A 139 4.39 3.18 -17.15
CA VAL A 139 4.39 4.55 -17.70
C VAL A 139 5.12 5.45 -16.71
N ASP A 140 6.13 6.19 -17.19
CA ASP A 140 6.77 7.19 -16.36
C ASP A 140 5.89 8.44 -16.23
N PHE A 141 5.73 8.95 -15.03
CA PHE A 141 4.94 10.15 -14.76
C PHE A 141 5.83 11.37 -14.56
N THR A 142 5.39 12.51 -15.09
CA THR A 142 6.18 13.74 -15.16
C THR A 142 6.40 14.37 -13.78
N LYS A 143 7.57 15.00 -13.62
CA LYS A 143 7.91 15.89 -12.49
C LYS A 143 7.48 17.34 -12.74
N ASP A 144 7.23 17.66 -14.01
CA ASP A 144 6.82 18.98 -14.48
C ASP A 144 5.33 19.19 -14.22
N VAL A 145 5.02 20.11 -13.32
CA VAL A 145 3.65 20.44 -12.91
C VAL A 145 2.79 20.92 -14.07
N ASP A 146 3.38 21.64 -15.04
CA ASP A 146 2.64 22.20 -16.18
C ASP A 146 2.22 21.10 -17.18
N LYS A 147 2.87 19.93 -17.12
CA LYS A 147 2.55 18.77 -17.97
C LYS A 147 1.71 17.70 -17.29
N ALA A 148 1.66 17.71 -15.95
CA ALA A 148 1.08 16.61 -15.18
C ALA A 148 -0.41 16.41 -15.44
N GLU A 149 -1.18 17.49 -15.55
CA GLU A 149 -2.60 17.47 -15.91
C GLU A 149 -2.84 16.81 -17.28
N SER A 150 -2.12 17.27 -18.31
CA SER A 150 -2.23 16.72 -19.67
C SER A 150 -1.83 15.25 -19.72
N GLN A 151 -0.73 14.89 -19.07
CA GLN A 151 -0.27 13.50 -19.05
C GLN A 151 -1.26 12.58 -18.32
N ALA A 152 -1.86 13.04 -17.21
CA ALA A 152 -2.90 12.29 -16.52
C ALA A 152 -4.12 12.05 -17.42
N ASP A 153 -4.57 13.08 -18.14
CA ASP A 153 -5.69 12.96 -19.09
C ASP A 153 -5.35 12.01 -20.25
N GLU A 154 -4.11 12.03 -20.77
CA GLU A 154 -3.62 11.10 -21.79
C GLU A 154 -3.60 9.65 -21.30
N ILE A 155 -3.12 9.40 -20.07
CA ILE A 155 -3.13 8.06 -19.48
C ILE A 155 -4.56 7.55 -19.32
N ILE A 156 -5.46 8.37 -18.77
CA ILE A 156 -6.88 8.01 -18.61
C ILE A 156 -7.54 7.74 -19.98
N ALA A 157 -7.20 8.50 -21.01
CA ALA A 157 -7.73 8.31 -22.37
C ALA A 157 -7.33 6.94 -22.98
N LYS A 158 -6.20 6.36 -22.56
CA LYS A 158 -5.80 4.99 -22.95
C LYS A 158 -6.62 3.90 -22.26
N GLY A 159 -7.35 4.25 -21.19
CA GLY A 159 -8.39 3.41 -20.61
C GLY A 159 -8.53 3.64 -19.11
N LEU A 160 -9.76 3.89 -18.66
CA LEU A 160 -10.07 4.05 -17.24
C LEU A 160 -9.87 2.71 -16.49
N PRO A 161 -9.08 2.67 -15.40
CA PRO A 161 -8.89 1.45 -14.63
C PRO A 161 -10.09 1.17 -13.72
N SER A 162 -10.29 -0.11 -13.36
CA SER A 162 -11.27 -0.51 -12.34
C SER A 162 -10.78 -0.20 -10.93
N ALA A 163 -9.46 -0.14 -10.73
CA ALA A 163 -8.85 0.23 -9.45
C ALA A 163 -7.55 1.00 -9.66
N VAL A 164 -7.25 1.90 -8.71
CA VAL A 164 -5.96 2.58 -8.56
C VAL A 164 -5.39 2.30 -7.17
N ILE A 165 -4.13 1.88 -7.11
CA ILE A 165 -3.46 1.53 -5.86
C ILE A 165 -2.17 2.35 -5.76
N SER A 166 -2.10 3.27 -4.79
CA SER A 166 -0.88 4.01 -4.44
C SER A 166 -0.06 3.23 -3.42
N ILE A 167 1.25 3.07 -3.63
CA ILE A 167 2.17 2.35 -2.73
C ILE A 167 3.49 3.12 -2.67
N GLU A 168 3.81 3.70 -1.52
CA GLU A 168 5.01 4.54 -1.35
C GLU A 168 5.15 5.58 -2.47
N CYS A 169 4.07 6.34 -2.68
CA CYS A 169 4.00 7.32 -3.75
C CYS A 169 3.86 8.72 -3.13
N PRO A 170 4.85 9.60 -3.24
CA PRO A 170 4.81 10.91 -2.59
C PRO A 170 3.71 11.79 -3.18
N GLY A 171 3.09 12.61 -2.33
CA GLY A 171 2.10 13.61 -2.73
C GLY A 171 2.42 14.99 -2.18
N ALA A 172 1.88 16.04 -2.81
CA ALA A 172 2.04 17.39 -2.28
C ALA A 172 1.26 17.57 -0.97
N ASN A 173 1.83 18.34 -0.04
CA ASN A 173 1.08 18.86 1.09
C ASN A 173 0.09 19.96 0.65
N SER A 174 -0.65 20.54 1.61
CA SER A 174 -1.60 21.62 1.31
C SER A 174 -0.99 22.92 0.75
N ALA A 175 0.34 23.07 0.76
CA ALA A 175 1.08 24.18 0.16
C ALA A 175 1.63 23.85 -1.24
N GLY A 176 1.35 22.66 -1.79
CA GLY A 176 1.87 22.21 -3.08
C GLY A 176 3.31 21.69 -3.04
N THR A 177 3.86 21.41 -1.86
CA THR A 177 5.25 20.99 -1.67
C THR A 177 5.32 19.51 -1.27
N TYR A 178 6.20 18.76 -1.93
CA TYR A 178 6.49 17.35 -1.62
C TYR A 178 7.64 17.30 -0.62
N HIS A 179 7.58 16.38 0.34
CA HIS A 179 8.57 16.29 1.40
C HIS A 179 9.09 14.87 1.58
N ASN A 180 10.36 14.75 1.96
CA ASN A 180 10.88 13.51 2.53
C ASN A 180 10.56 13.41 4.05
N ALA A 181 10.91 12.28 4.65
CA ALA A 181 10.61 11.98 6.05
C ALA A 181 11.18 12.96 7.09
N VAL A 182 12.22 13.73 6.73
CA VAL A 182 12.83 14.74 7.60
C VAL A 182 12.37 16.17 7.25
N GLY A 183 11.30 16.30 6.47
CA GLY A 183 10.67 17.58 6.15
C GLY A 183 11.48 18.47 5.22
N LEU A 184 12.38 17.91 4.42
CA LEU A 184 13.06 18.63 3.34
C LEU A 184 12.19 18.61 2.08
N ASP A 185 12.27 19.69 1.30
CA ASP A 185 11.57 19.82 0.02
C ASP A 185 12.19 18.90 -1.03
N VAL A 186 11.35 18.07 -1.64
CA VAL A 186 11.69 17.16 -2.75
C VAL A 186 10.83 17.40 -3.99
N THR A 187 10.11 18.54 -4.04
CA THR A 187 9.17 18.87 -5.11
C THR A 187 9.81 18.75 -6.50
N GLU A 188 11.03 19.23 -6.68
CA GLU A 188 11.72 19.18 -7.97
C GLU A 188 12.06 17.77 -8.46
N ILE A 189 12.15 16.79 -7.55
CA ILE A 189 12.58 15.43 -7.88
C ILE A 189 11.45 14.40 -7.88
N GLU A 190 10.27 14.75 -7.35
CA GLU A 190 9.12 13.84 -7.32
C GLU A 190 8.19 13.99 -8.51
N ALA A 191 7.67 12.86 -8.99
CA ALA A 191 6.63 12.83 -10.01
C ALA A 191 5.29 13.30 -9.43
N LYS A 192 4.53 14.08 -10.22
CA LYS A 192 3.28 14.73 -9.79
C LYS A 192 2.06 13.79 -9.86
N GLN A 193 2.27 12.56 -9.39
CA GLN A 193 1.35 11.43 -9.54
C GLN A 193 0.01 11.64 -8.80
N ASP A 194 -0.01 12.44 -7.75
CA ASP A 194 -1.20 12.84 -6.99
C ASP A 194 -2.29 13.51 -7.85
N ILE A 195 -1.91 14.17 -8.95
CA ILE A 195 -2.87 14.71 -9.93
C ILE A 195 -3.66 13.59 -10.60
N LEU A 196 -2.98 12.54 -11.08
CA LEU A 196 -3.65 11.39 -11.69
C LEU A 196 -4.52 10.64 -10.67
N PHE A 197 -4.01 10.43 -9.45
CA PHE A 197 -4.76 9.75 -8.39
C PHE A 197 -6.07 10.48 -8.07
N THR A 198 -6.01 11.81 -7.92
CA THR A 198 -7.18 12.65 -7.63
C THR A 198 -8.21 12.57 -8.75
N LYS A 199 -7.79 12.68 -10.01
CA LYS A 199 -8.71 12.53 -11.17
C LYS A 199 -9.40 11.17 -11.23
N LEU A 200 -8.69 10.10 -10.89
CA LEU A 200 -9.25 8.75 -10.86
C LEU A 200 -10.27 8.60 -9.73
N GLN A 201 -9.95 9.13 -8.54
CA GLN A 201 -10.88 9.17 -7.41
C GLN A 201 -12.16 9.96 -7.77
N GLU A 202 -12.04 11.14 -8.37
CA GLU A 202 -13.18 11.96 -8.82
C GLU A 202 -14.06 11.25 -9.85
N LYS A 203 -13.48 10.32 -10.63
CA LYS A 203 -14.20 9.46 -11.58
C LYS A 203 -14.84 8.23 -10.94
N GLY A 204 -14.71 8.06 -9.62
CA GLY A 204 -15.29 6.94 -8.87
C GLY A 204 -14.51 5.64 -9.00
N VAL A 205 -13.24 5.69 -9.41
CA VAL A 205 -12.37 4.51 -9.44
C VAL A 205 -12.10 4.03 -8.01
N LEU A 206 -12.16 2.72 -7.78
CA LEU A 206 -11.76 2.14 -6.49
C LEU A 206 -10.32 2.54 -6.19
N ASN A 207 -10.10 3.31 -5.13
CA ASN A 207 -8.81 3.83 -4.76
C ASN A 207 -8.34 3.26 -3.41
N ILE A 208 -7.09 2.79 -3.39
CA ILE A 208 -6.41 2.24 -2.21
C ILE A 208 -5.06 2.91 -2.10
N ALA A 209 -4.65 3.28 -0.90
CA ALA A 209 -3.33 3.84 -0.63
C ALA A 209 -2.59 3.05 0.45
N ILE A 210 -1.31 2.81 0.24
CA ILE A 210 -0.39 2.15 1.16
C ILE A 210 0.78 3.11 1.44
N GLY A 211 0.99 3.44 2.71
CA GLY A 211 2.04 4.37 3.17
C GLY A 211 2.55 3.99 4.56
N ASP A 212 3.70 4.53 4.95
CA ASP A 212 4.41 4.17 6.17
C ASP A 212 4.74 5.39 7.07
N LEU A 213 4.47 6.62 6.61
CA LEU A 213 4.75 7.84 7.36
C LEU A 213 3.62 8.89 7.37
N GLY A 214 3.13 9.32 6.22
CA GLY A 214 2.11 10.38 6.09
C GLY A 214 2.32 11.42 4.97
N ASN A 215 3.41 11.34 4.22
CA ASN A 215 3.75 12.19 3.06
C ASN A 215 3.39 11.55 1.71
N GLU A 216 2.78 10.37 1.74
CA GLU A 216 2.41 9.54 0.61
C GLU A 216 0.93 9.74 0.25
N ILE A 217 0.62 9.71 -1.05
CA ILE A 217 -0.72 9.84 -1.61
C ILE A 217 -1.70 8.95 -0.84
N GLY A 218 -2.75 9.57 -0.32
CA GLY A 218 -3.84 8.92 0.40
C GLY A 218 -3.76 9.05 1.91
N MET A 219 -2.58 9.30 2.49
CA MET A 219 -2.44 9.42 3.94
C MET A 219 -3.10 10.69 4.52
N GLY A 220 -3.48 11.65 3.67
CA GLY A 220 -4.29 12.81 4.05
C GLY A 220 -5.66 12.44 4.63
N THR A 221 -6.10 11.18 4.48
CA THR A 221 -7.30 10.64 5.12
C THR A 221 -7.24 10.72 6.65
N ILE A 222 -6.06 10.54 7.24
CA ILE A 222 -5.83 10.62 8.70
C ILE A 222 -5.08 11.89 9.10
N LYS A 223 -5.17 12.95 8.29
CA LYS A 223 -4.39 14.19 8.42
C LYS A 223 -4.33 14.77 9.84
N GLU A 224 -5.45 14.91 10.52
CA GLU A 224 -5.50 15.51 11.87
C GLU A 224 -4.62 14.73 12.85
N HIS A 225 -4.64 13.39 12.77
CA HIS A 225 -3.80 12.53 13.59
C HIS A 225 -2.32 12.61 13.19
N LEU A 226 -2.02 12.74 11.90
CA LEU A 226 -0.66 12.95 11.41
C LEU A 226 -0.09 14.26 11.98
N GLU A 227 -0.82 15.36 11.84
CA GLU A 227 -0.38 16.68 12.31
C GLU A 227 -0.14 16.72 13.82
N GLU A 228 -0.89 15.92 14.59
CA GLU A 228 -0.75 15.84 16.04
C GLU A 228 0.47 15.02 16.48
N TYR A 229 0.70 13.85 15.86
CA TYR A 229 1.61 12.84 16.40
C TYR A 229 2.85 12.53 15.54
N ILE A 230 2.82 12.83 14.23
CA ILE A 230 3.94 12.55 13.34
C ILE A 230 4.92 13.73 13.30
N PRO A 231 6.24 13.48 13.53
CA PRO A 231 7.25 14.51 13.40
C PRO A 231 7.18 15.22 12.04
N TYR A 232 7.38 16.54 12.05
CA TYR A 232 7.35 17.38 10.85
C TYR A 232 6.00 17.51 10.12
N ALA A 233 4.95 16.76 10.51
CA ALA A 233 3.69 16.69 9.78
C ALA A 233 2.85 17.96 9.88
N ALA A 234 2.76 18.58 11.06
CA ALA A 234 1.99 19.81 11.27
C ALA A 234 2.57 21.03 10.53
N LYS A 235 1.68 21.98 10.25
CA LYS A 235 2.04 23.31 9.76
C LYS A 235 3.15 23.95 10.62
N GLY A 236 4.16 24.49 9.96
CA GLY A 236 5.32 25.11 10.56
C GLY A 236 6.37 24.14 11.11
N LYS A 237 6.16 22.82 10.99
CA LYS A 237 7.09 21.81 11.52
C LYS A 237 8.05 21.24 10.48
N CYS A 238 7.79 21.38 9.17
CA CYS A 238 8.75 20.95 8.15
C CYS A 238 10.03 21.81 8.16
N ASN A 239 11.12 21.23 7.63
CA ASN A 239 12.45 21.82 7.60
C ASN A 239 12.73 22.66 6.33
N CYS A 240 11.75 22.80 5.43
CA CYS A 240 11.85 23.65 4.24
C CYS A 240 11.20 25.04 4.46
N GLU A 241 11.19 25.85 3.40
CA GLU A 241 10.66 27.21 3.41
C GLU A 241 9.12 27.27 3.30
N CYS A 242 8.45 26.19 2.85
CA CYS A 242 6.99 26.20 2.65
C CYS A 242 6.21 26.33 3.97
N LYS A 243 6.79 25.87 5.08
CA LYS A 243 6.16 25.82 6.43
C LYS A 243 4.78 25.15 6.45
N GLY A 244 4.48 24.29 5.49
CA GLY A 244 3.20 23.57 5.40
C GLY A 244 3.14 22.29 6.23
N GLY A 245 4.28 21.72 6.61
CA GLY A 245 4.36 20.38 7.20
C GLY A 245 4.41 19.27 6.15
N ILE A 246 4.78 18.05 6.54
CA ILE A 246 4.93 16.92 5.59
C ILE A 246 3.62 16.21 5.25
N ALA A 247 2.54 16.44 6.02
CA ALA A 247 1.27 15.75 5.81
C ALA A 247 0.72 16.03 4.40
N VAL A 248 0.58 14.96 3.62
CA VAL A 248 0.05 15.01 2.25
C VAL A 248 -1.40 15.51 2.23
N ALA A 249 -1.78 16.22 1.17
CA ALA A 249 -3.14 16.73 1.00
C ALA A 249 -4.10 15.66 0.48
N THR A 250 -3.63 14.80 -0.42
CA THR A 250 -4.43 13.78 -1.11
C THR A 250 -4.95 12.73 -0.13
N LYS A 251 -6.24 12.42 -0.25
CA LYS A 251 -6.96 11.42 0.56
C LYS A 251 -7.28 10.21 -0.28
N ALA A 252 -7.36 9.05 0.37
CA ALA A 252 -7.87 7.82 -0.24
C ALA A 252 -9.04 7.27 0.58
N ASP A 253 -9.98 6.64 -0.11
CA ASP A 253 -11.16 6.03 0.48
C ASP A 253 -10.79 4.78 1.29
N ASN A 254 -9.69 4.12 0.91
CA ASN A 254 -9.14 2.94 1.56
C ASN A 254 -7.66 3.15 1.81
N ILE A 255 -7.22 2.97 3.05
CA ILE A 255 -5.82 3.13 3.45
C ILE A 255 -5.30 1.88 4.14
N ILE A 256 -4.04 1.55 3.89
CA ILE A 256 -3.25 0.56 4.61
C ILE A 256 -2.00 1.28 5.11
N THR A 257 -1.79 1.29 6.41
CA THR A 257 -0.55 1.80 6.99
C THR A 257 0.29 0.67 7.56
N ALA A 258 1.59 0.73 7.34
CA ALA A 258 2.55 -0.29 7.74
C ALA A 258 3.85 0.34 8.26
N THR A 259 4.78 -0.49 8.73
CA THR A 259 6.15 -0.06 9.10
C THR A 259 7.07 0.17 7.89
N VAL A 260 6.68 -0.43 6.76
CA VAL A 260 7.31 -0.40 5.43
C VAL A 260 6.15 -0.57 4.44
N SER A 261 6.00 0.28 3.44
CA SER A 261 4.86 0.22 2.52
C SER A 261 4.77 -1.13 1.78
N ASP A 262 5.93 -1.70 1.43
CA ASP A 262 6.04 -3.04 0.88
C ASP A 262 5.38 -4.11 1.76
N TRP A 263 5.54 -4.04 3.09
CA TRP A 263 4.92 -5.01 4.00
C TRP A 263 3.40 -4.87 4.05
N GLY A 264 2.90 -3.64 3.97
CA GLY A 264 1.47 -3.37 3.82
C GLY A 264 0.90 -4.01 2.56
N CYS A 265 1.63 -3.90 1.46
CA CYS A 265 1.29 -4.53 0.19
C CYS A 265 1.36 -6.07 0.26
N TYR A 266 2.35 -6.65 0.94
CA TYR A 266 2.41 -8.10 1.17
C TYR A 266 1.19 -8.59 1.95
N GLY A 267 0.76 -7.83 2.97
CA GLY A 267 -0.47 -8.09 3.71
C GLY A 267 -1.71 -8.06 2.82
N LEU A 268 -1.82 -7.08 1.92
CA LEU A 268 -2.91 -7.03 0.92
C LEU A 268 -2.91 -8.25 0.00
N ILE A 269 -1.75 -8.64 -0.55
CA ILE A 269 -1.62 -9.82 -1.40
C ILE A 269 -2.01 -11.10 -0.62
N ALA A 270 -1.58 -11.21 0.64
CA ALA A 270 -1.89 -12.34 1.50
C ALA A 270 -3.40 -12.45 1.78
N ALA A 271 -4.07 -11.34 2.04
CA ALA A 271 -5.52 -11.30 2.20
C ALA A 271 -6.25 -11.72 0.90
N ILE A 272 -5.80 -11.27 -0.27
CA ILE A 272 -6.35 -11.71 -1.57
C ILE A 272 -6.15 -13.22 -1.75
N ALA A 273 -4.95 -13.74 -1.47
CA ALA A 273 -4.64 -15.17 -1.58
C ALA A 273 -5.57 -16.02 -0.69
N TYR A 274 -5.85 -15.57 0.53
CA TYR A 274 -6.81 -16.23 1.42
C TYR A 274 -8.24 -16.19 0.86
N LEU A 275 -8.72 -15.02 0.41
CA LEU A 275 -10.09 -14.88 -0.12
C LEU A 275 -10.31 -15.70 -1.40
N LYS A 276 -9.28 -15.83 -2.24
CA LYS A 276 -9.29 -16.64 -3.46
C LYS A 276 -9.00 -18.13 -3.19
N LYS A 277 -8.66 -18.49 -1.96
CA LYS A 277 -8.25 -19.84 -1.53
C LYS A 277 -7.08 -20.39 -2.36
N ASP A 278 -6.16 -19.51 -2.76
CA ASP A 278 -5.00 -19.86 -3.58
C ASP A 278 -3.73 -19.19 -3.03
N LEU A 279 -2.89 -19.99 -2.36
CA LEU A 279 -1.63 -19.54 -1.79
C LEU A 279 -0.60 -19.10 -2.85
N GLU A 280 -0.76 -19.56 -4.10
CA GLU A 280 0.15 -19.24 -5.19
C GLU A 280 0.00 -17.81 -5.72
N ILE A 281 -1.04 -17.09 -5.28
CA ILE A 281 -1.19 -15.64 -5.49
C ILE A 281 -0.15 -14.87 -4.68
N LEU A 282 0.14 -15.30 -3.46
CA LEU A 282 1.18 -14.72 -2.62
C LEU A 282 2.55 -15.18 -3.15
N HIS A 283 3.52 -14.27 -3.22
CA HIS A 283 4.87 -14.59 -3.66
C HIS A 283 5.64 -15.37 -2.57
N THR A 284 6.72 -16.07 -2.95
CA THR A 284 7.57 -16.82 -2.01
C THR A 284 8.71 -15.96 -1.50
N LYS A 285 9.36 -16.39 -0.41
CA LYS A 285 10.56 -15.71 0.11
C LYS A 285 11.72 -15.74 -0.90
N GLU A 286 11.83 -16.77 -1.71
CA GLU A 286 12.86 -16.87 -2.76
C GLU A 286 12.63 -15.82 -3.85
N MET A 287 11.37 -15.64 -4.28
CA MET A 287 10.99 -14.60 -5.22
C MET A 287 11.21 -13.19 -4.62
N GLN A 288 10.90 -13.01 -3.33
CA GLN A 288 11.18 -11.76 -2.61
C GLN A 288 12.68 -11.44 -2.59
N GLU A 289 13.52 -12.42 -2.27
CA GLU A 289 14.98 -12.26 -2.24
C GLU A 289 15.52 -11.84 -3.62
N GLU A 290 15.12 -12.56 -4.66
CA GLU A 290 15.54 -12.28 -6.04
C GLU A 290 15.04 -10.89 -6.50
N ALA A 291 13.83 -10.50 -6.12
CA ALA A 291 13.28 -9.18 -6.42
C ALA A 291 14.10 -8.07 -5.75
N MET A 292 14.39 -8.18 -4.45
CA MET A 292 15.21 -7.19 -3.75
C MET A 292 16.62 -7.08 -4.32
N ILE A 293 17.25 -8.21 -4.65
CA ILE A 293 18.56 -8.22 -5.31
C ILE A 293 18.47 -7.54 -6.67
N THR A 294 17.49 -7.88 -7.49
CA THR A 294 17.31 -7.32 -8.83
C THR A 294 17.01 -5.82 -8.79
N ALA A 295 16.18 -5.36 -7.87
CA ALA A 295 15.90 -3.94 -7.64
C ALA A 295 17.18 -3.16 -7.32
N SER A 296 17.96 -3.65 -6.35
CA SER A 296 19.26 -3.06 -5.99
C SER A 296 20.22 -3.02 -7.20
N ARG A 297 20.30 -4.11 -7.97
CA ARG A 297 21.15 -4.19 -9.18
C ARG A 297 20.61 -3.39 -10.36
N SER A 298 19.36 -2.95 -10.29
CA SER A 298 18.75 -2.01 -11.24
C SER A 298 18.99 -0.54 -10.84
N GLY A 299 19.76 -0.29 -9.77
CA GLY A 299 20.16 1.05 -9.35
C GLY A 299 19.27 1.68 -8.27
N MET A 300 18.35 0.90 -7.69
CA MET A 300 17.52 1.35 -6.57
C MET A 300 18.31 1.34 -5.27
N ILE A 301 18.06 2.35 -4.45
CA ILE A 301 18.73 2.52 -3.16
C ILE A 301 17.84 2.09 -2.00
N ASP A 302 18.47 1.68 -0.92
CA ASP A 302 17.87 1.66 0.41
C ASP A 302 17.65 3.09 0.93
N MET A 303 16.85 3.27 1.99
CA MET A 303 16.53 4.60 2.57
C MET A 303 17.78 5.41 2.98
N TYR A 304 18.90 4.74 3.27
CA TYR A 304 20.18 5.38 3.60
C TYR A 304 21.04 5.71 2.37
N GLY A 305 20.56 5.45 1.15
CA GLY A 305 21.25 5.72 -0.10
C GLY A 305 22.17 4.60 -0.60
N TRP A 306 22.24 3.47 0.09
CA TRP A 306 23.09 2.34 -0.29
C TRP A 306 22.45 1.48 -1.40
N LEU A 307 23.27 1.03 -2.36
CA LEU A 307 22.87 0.09 -3.42
C LEU A 307 22.95 -1.37 -2.91
N ILE A 308 22.13 -1.68 -1.91
CA ILE A 308 22.04 -3.01 -1.28
C ILE A 308 20.60 -3.53 -1.33
N PRO A 309 20.39 -4.86 -1.25
CA PRO A 309 19.05 -5.43 -1.15
C PRO A 309 18.48 -5.20 0.26
N ALA A 310 17.94 -4.00 0.47
CA ALA A 310 17.27 -3.59 1.69
C ALA A 310 16.11 -2.64 1.34
N ILE A 311 15.08 -2.67 2.19
CA ILE A 311 13.90 -1.83 2.13
C ILE A 311 13.80 -1.15 3.49
N ASP A 312 13.80 0.18 3.50
CA ASP A 312 13.85 1.05 4.69
C ASP A 312 14.86 0.63 5.77
N GLY A 313 16.06 0.26 5.35
CA GLY A 313 17.13 -0.14 6.24
C GLY A 313 16.99 -1.57 6.77
N PHE A 314 15.94 -2.29 6.38
CA PHE A 314 15.79 -3.70 6.68
C PHE A 314 16.36 -4.56 5.55
N GLY A 315 17.38 -5.35 5.87
CA GLY A 315 17.98 -6.27 4.91
C GLY A 315 17.08 -7.47 4.57
N ILE A 316 17.58 -8.31 3.65
CA ILE A 316 16.92 -9.56 3.19
C ILE A 316 16.32 -10.37 4.34
N SER A 317 17.09 -10.67 5.40
CA SER A 317 16.63 -11.56 6.48
C SER A 317 15.31 -11.14 7.13
N MET A 318 15.10 -9.83 7.32
CA MET A 318 13.87 -9.32 7.93
C MET A 318 12.72 -9.42 6.94
N ASN A 319 12.91 -8.91 5.72
CA ASN A 319 11.90 -8.94 4.66
C ASN A 319 11.43 -10.37 4.35
N LEU A 320 12.36 -11.34 4.28
CA LEU A 320 12.02 -12.75 4.04
C LEU A 320 11.24 -13.37 5.19
N SER A 321 11.52 -12.95 6.43
CA SER A 321 10.82 -13.43 7.61
C SER A 321 9.37 -12.92 7.66
N ILE A 322 9.15 -11.64 7.33
CA ILE A 322 7.80 -11.05 7.24
C ILE A 322 6.94 -11.78 6.20
N ILE A 323 7.41 -11.91 4.95
CA ILE A 323 6.64 -12.62 3.92
C ILE A 323 6.40 -14.09 4.27
N ASN A 324 7.39 -14.77 4.85
CA ASN A 324 7.22 -16.18 5.20
C ASN A 324 6.17 -16.36 6.30
N LEU A 325 6.14 -15.49 7.32
CA LEU A 325 5.11 -15.52 8.36
C LEU A 325 3.71 -15.26 7.77
N MET A 326 3.58 -14.27 6.88
CA MET A 326 2.31 -13.99 6.20
C MET A 326 1.84 -15.19 5.36
N ARG A 327 2.74 -15.85 4.62
CA ARG A 327 2.43 -17.09 3.87
C ARG A 327 1.94 -18.20 4.77
N GLU A 328 2.59 -18.42 5.91
CA GLU A 328 2.17 -19.46 6.85
C GLU A 328 0.79 -19.16 7.43
N CYS A 329 0.51 -17.92 7.85
CA CYS A 329 -0.83 -17.52 8.28
C CYS A 329 -1.90 -17.91 7.25
N VAL A 330 -1.71 -17.55 5.97
CA VAL A 330 -2.65 -17.88 4.89
C VAL A 330 -2.75 -19.39 4.66
N SER A 331 -1.62 -20.10 4.57
CA SER A 331 -1.53 -21.54 4.34
C SER A 331 -2.31 -22.35 5.38
N TYR A 332 -2.18 -21.98 6.66
CA TYR A 332 -2.92 -22.64 7.74
C TYR A 332 -4.40 -22.28 7.68
N ALA A 333 -4.77 -21.01 7.53
CA ALA A 333 -6.18 -20.61 7.53
C ALA A 333 -6.98 -21.27 6.40
N ILE A 334 -6.41 -21.45 5.20
CA ILE A 334 -7.08 -22.17 4.10
C ILE A 334 -7.38 -23.64 4.48
N LYS A 335 -6.50 -24.29 5.26
CA LYS A 335 -6.64 -25.72 5.63
C LYS A 335 -7.59 -25.92 6.82
N LEU A 336 -7.62 -24.98 7.76
CA LEU A 336 -8.23 -25.16 9.08
C LEU A 336 -9.76 -25.07 9.10
N GLU A 337 -10.39 -24.54 8.06
CA GLU A 337 -11.85 -24.42 7.97
C GLU A 337 -12.59 -25.75 8.19
N LYS A 338 -11.98 -26.88 7.82
CA LYS A 338 -12.58 -28.20 7.98
C LYS A 338 -12.07 -28.98 9.19
N THR A 339 -10.83 -28.76 9.61
CA THR A 339 -10.18 -29.57 10.66
C THR A 339 -10.43 -29.05 12.07
N CYS A 340 -10.81 -27.78 12.24
CA CYS A 340 -10.98 -27.14 13.55
C CYS A 340 -12.41 -26.62 13.81
N ALA A 341 -13.44 -27.16 13.15
CA ALA A 341 -14.82 -26.68 13.25
C ALA A 341 -15.33 -26.50 14.70
N THR A 342 -15.05 -27.46 15.60
CA THR A 342 -15.47 -27.38 17.02
C THR A 342 -14.84 -26.20 17.77
N TRP A 343 -13.62 -25.77 17.41
CA TRP A 343 -13.01 -24.59 18.01
C TRP A 343 -13.73 -23.32 17.56
N PHE A 344 -14.06 -23.21 16.28
CA PHE A 344 -14.85 -22.09 15.76
C PHE A 344 -16.22 -22.01 16.41
N GLU A 345 -16.97 -23.12 16.45
CA GLU A 345 -18.29 -23.18 17.08
C GLU A 345 -18.26 -22.69 18.54
N LYS A 346 -17.35 -23.24 19.35
CA LYS A 346 -17.23 -22.87 20.77
C LYS A 346 -16.80 -21.43 20.98
N VAL A 347 -15.84 -20.94 20.19
CA VAL A 347 -15.36 -19.55 20.30
C VAL A 347 -16.46 -18.56 19.92
N ILE A 348 -17.25 -18.87 18.89
CA ILE A 348 -18.40 -18.05 18.47
C ILE A 348 -19.49 -18.08 19.55
N GLU A 349 -19.84 -19.26 20.09
CA GLU A 349 -20.85 -19.43 21.14
C GLU A 349 -20.52 -18.59 22.40
N LEU A 350 -19.23 -18.49 22.76
CA LEU A 350 -18.77 -17.68 23.89
C LEU A 350 -18.89 -16.16 23.67
N GLY A 351 -19.19 -15.71 22.45
CA GLY A 351 -19.52 -14.33 22.13
C GLY A 351 -18.41 -13.32 22.43
N TYR A 352 -17.13 -13.73 22.48
CA TYR A 352 -16.00 -12.81 22.68
C TYR A 352 -15.91 -11.80 21.54
N TYR A 353 -15.81 -12.29 20.30
CA TYR A 353 -15.63 -11.45 19.12
C TYR A 353 -16.84 -10.57 18.81
N GLU A 354 -18.06 -11.00 19.14
CA GLU A 354 -19.26 -10.17 18.95
C GLU A 354 -19.28 -8.97 19.89
N ARG A 355 -18.81 -9.15 21.13
CA ARG A 355 -18.64 -8.06 22.09
C ARG A 355 -17.48 -7.16 21.69
N THR A 356 -16.32 -7.70 21.34
CA THR A 356 -15.15 -6.88 20.95
C THR A 356 -15.39 -6.03 19.70
N VAL A 357 -16.13 -6.55 18.71
CA VAL A 357 -16.50 -5.79 17.51
C VAL A 357 -17.57 -4.74 17.83
N LYS A 358 -18.54 -5.04 18.71
CA LYS A 358 -19.56 -4.08 19.15
C LYS A 358 -19.02 -2.99 20.08
N GLU A 359 -18.19 -3.32 21.05
CA GLU A 359 -17.56 -2.37 21.99
C GLU A 359 -16.62 -1.42 21.24
N LYS A 360 -15.87 -1.90 20.23
CA LYS A 360 -15.15 -1.01 19.30
C LYS A 360 -16.06 -0.06 18.53
N GLY A 361 -17.34 -0.39 18.34
CA GLY A 361 -18.35 0.49 17.75
C GLY A 361 -19.25 1.26 18.75
N GLU A 362 -19.27 0.89 20.04
CA GLU A 362 -20.13 1.46 21.08
C GLU A 362 -19.39 2.38 22.06
N ASP A 363 -18.10 2.15 22.36
CA ASP A 363 -17.25 3.13 23.08
C ASP A 363 -17.13 4.46 22.31
N GLU A 364 -17.44 4.45 21.01
CA GLU A 364 -17.53 5.65 20.16
C GLU A 364 -18.81 6.47 20.39
N ASN A 365 -19.89 5.89 20.94
CA ASN A 365 -21.09 6.64 21.32
C ASN A 365 -21.00 7.23 22.74
N LEU A 366 -20.20 6.64 23.63
CA LEU A 366 -20.03 7.12 25.01
C LEU A 366 -19.09 8.33 25.11
N ILE A 367 -18.09 8.46 24.22
CA ILE A 367 -17.23 9.66 24.14
C ILE A 367 -18.02 10.85 23.53
N MET A 368 -18.92 10.60 22.57
CA MET A 368 -19.79 11.64 21.99
C MET A 368 -20.88 12.17 22.94
N LEU A 369 -21.20 11.43 24.02
CA LEU A 369 -22.18 11.84 25.04
C LEU A 369 -21.53 12.48 26.28
N SER A 370 -20.24 12.26 26.54
CA SER A 370 -19.53 12.89 27.65
C SER A 370 -18.96 14.27 27.29
N GLU A 371 -18.64 14.55 26.02
CA GLU A 371 -18.17 15.86 25.56
C GLU A 371 -19.28 16.90 25.32
N ARG A 372 -20.56 16.51 25.41
CA ARG A 372 -21.71 17.45 25.41
C ARG A 372 -22.26 17.77 26.80
N ARG A 373 -21.58 17.37 27.88
CA ARG A 373 -21.97 17.67 29.26
C ARG A 373 -20.79 18.06 30.15
N SER A 374 -19.94 18.98 29.70
CA SER A 374 -19.18 19.82 30.65
C SER A 374 -18.51 21.02 29.96
N ILE A 375 -19.07 22.19 30.29
CA ILE A 375 -18.60 23.58 30.12
C ILE A 375 -18.93 24.25 28.78
#